data_AF-A0A6N7HNW1-F1
#
_entry.id   AF-A0A6N7HNW1-F1
#
_cell.length_a   1.000
_cell.length_b   1.000
_cell.length_c   1.000
_cell.angle_alpha   90.00
_cell.angle_beta   90.00
_cell.angle_gamma   90.00
#
_symmetry.space_group_name_H-M   'P 1'
#
loop_
_entity.id
_entity.type
_entity.pdbx_description
1 polymer ?
#
loop_
_entity_poly.entity_id
_entity_poly.type
_entity_poly.pdbx_seq_one_letter_code
_entity_poly.pdbx_strand_id
1 'polypeptide(L)' 'MLTGGAPVHALTVDYASRPVLVALGAWHVVPGLFVLDNQIERTPGGAALGSDASTAVEAAAGAAPPRRLSRWWRRSRVAP' A
#
# COMPACT_ATOMS: atom_id res chain seq x y z
N MET A 1 -2.14 1.61 3.06
CA MET A 1 -1.18 2.27 3.97
C MET A 1 -1.98 2.91 5.08
N LEU A 2 -1.50 2.79 6.33
CA LEU A 2 -2.04 3.50 7.49
C LEU A 2 -0.91 4.24 8.19
N THR A 3 -1.25 5.23 9.01
CA THR A 3 -0.32 5.95 9.88
C THR A 3 -0.76 5.84 11.34
N GLY A 4 0.16 6.02 12.29
CA GLY A 4 -0.21 6.11 13.69
C GLY A 4 0.94 6.43 14.64
N GLY A 5 0.60 6.80 15.88
CA GLY A 5 1.59 7.27 16.87
C GLY A 5 2.35 6.15 17.59
N ALA A 6 1.95 4.89 17.45
CA ALA A 6 2.57 3.77 18.14
C ALA A 6 2.52 2.46 17.33
N PRO A 7 3.57 1.62 17.39
CA PRO A 7 3.69 0.39 16.59
C PRO A 7 2.68 -0.69 16.99
N VAL A 8 2.08 -0.60 18.19
CA VAL A 8 1.06 -1.56 18.67
C VAL A 8 -0.17 -1.65 17.75
N HIS A 9 -0.45 -0.61 16.96
CA HIS A 9 -1.56 -0.60 16.00
C HIS A 9 -1.21 -1.21 14.64
N ALA A 10 0.06 -1.57 14.39
CA ALA A 10 0.54 -1.99 13.08
C ALA A 10 -0.19 -3.23 12.55
N LEU A 11 -0.63 -4.15 13.43
CA LEU A 11 -1.38 -5.33 13.02
C LEU A 11 -2.69 -4.98 12.29
N THR A 12 -3.32 -3.84 12.61
CA THR A 12 -4.56 -3.37 11.96
C THR A 12 -4.41 -3.29 10.45
N VAL A 13 -3.21 -2.97 9.96
CA VAL A 13 -2.94 -2.80 8.54
C VAL A 13 -3.37 -4.02 7.75
N ASP A 14 -2.80 -5.18 8.06
CA ASP A 14 -3.12 -6.40 7.31
C ASP A 14 -4.33 -7.13 7.91
N TYR A 15 -4.50 -7.15 9.24
CA TYR A 15 -5.57 -7.93 9.86
C TYR A 15 -6.96 -7.30 9.72
N ALA A 16 -7.06 -5.97 9.69
CA ALA A 16 -8.36 -5.31 9.51
C ALA A 16 -8.62 -4.95 8.04
N SER A 17 -7.60 -4.49 7.31
CA SER A 17 -7.82 -3.99 5.93
C SER A 17 -7.88 -5.09 4.89
N ARG A 18 -7.04 -6.14 5.00
CA ARG A 18 -7.00 -7.23 4.02
C ARG A 18 -8.33 -7.96 3.85
N PRO A 19 -9.08 -8.34 4.90
CA PRO A 19 -10.38 -8.99 4.71
C PRO A 19 -11.39 -8.08 4.00
N VAL A 20 -11.39 -6.77 4.27
CA VAL A 20 -12.26 -5.80 3.61
C VAL A 20 -11.91 -5.65 2.13
N LEU A 21 -10.63 -5.51 1.80
CA LEU A 21 -10.18 -5.42 0.41
C LEU A 21 -10.54 -6.69 -0.39
N VAL A 22 -10.40 -7.86 0.21
CA VAL A 22 -10.82 -9.13 -0.41
C VAL A 22 -12.34 -9.16 -0.64
N ALA A 23 -13.14 -8.71 0.34
CA ALA A 23 -14.59 -8.63 0.21
C ALA A 23 -15.04 -7.64 -0.88
N LEU A 24 -14.30 -6.55 -1.09
CA LEU A 24 -14.52 -5.59 -2.17
C LEU A 24 -14.03 -6.09 -3.55
N GLY A 25 -13.52 -7.31 -3.63
CA GLY A 25 -13.02 -7.88 -4.87
C GLY A 25 -11.68 -7.31 -5.29
N ALA A 26 -10.77 -7.01 -4.34
CA ALA A 26 -9.38 -6.74 -4.67
C ALA A 26 -8.67 -8.04 -5.10
N TRP A 27 -8.17 -8.08 -6.33
CA TRP A 27 -7.55 -9.29 -6.89
C TRP A 27 -6.03 -9.33 -6.71
N HIS A 28 -5.43 -8.22 -6.30
CA HIS A 28 -4.02 -8.10 -5.96
C HIS A 28 -3.87 -7.17 -4.75
N VAL A 29 -3.51 -7.73 -3.60
CA VAL A 29 -3.29 -6.99 -2.35
C VAL A 29 -1.85 -7.22 -1.90
N VAL A 30 -1.02 -6.19 -2.06
CA VAL A 30 0.37 -6.16 -1.58
C VAL A 30 0.41 -6.10 -0.05
N PRO A 31 1.54 -6.46 0.60
CA PRO A 31 1.71 -6.26 2.03
C PRO A 31 1.41 -4.81 2.42
N GLY A 32 0.64 -4.61 3.47
CA GLY A 32 0.31 -3.26 3.89
C GLY A 32 1.47 -2.57 4.61
N LEU A 33 1.50 -1.24 4.52
CA LEU A 33 2.51 -0.40 5.15
C LEU A 33 1.89 0.38 6.32
N PHE A 34 2.55 0.32 7.48
CA PHE A 34 2.28 1.18 8.64
C PHE A 34 3.41 2.18 8.81
N VAL A 35 3.10 3.47 8.77
CA VAL A 35 4.09 4.55 8.96
C VAL A 35 3.88 5.19 10.32
N LEU A 36 4.93 5.28 11.13
CA LEU A 36 4.84 5.96 12.42
C LEU A 36 4.76 7.47 12.23
N ASP A 37 4.01 8.16 13.09
CA ASP A 37 3.84 9.62 13.01
C ASP A 37 5.19 10.36 13.08
N ASN A 38 6.18 9.82 13.81
CA ASN A 38 7.53 10.39 13.87
C ASN A 38 8.37 10.20 12.57
N GLN A 39 7.89 9.43 11.61
CA GLN A 39 8.49 9.29 10.28
C GLN A 39 7.83 10.23 9.27
N ILE A 40 6.90 11.07 9.71
CA ILE A 40 6.17 12.05 8.90
C ILE A 40 6.60 13.44 9.34
N GLU A 41 7.33 14.13 8.47
CA GLU A 41 7.73 15.51 8.69
C GLU A 41 6.62 16.44 8.18
N ARG A 42 6.07 17.29 9.07
CA ARG A 42 5.06 18.28 8.66
C ARG A 42 5.74 19.55 8.19
N THR A 43 5.39 19.98 6.98
CA THR A 43 5.89 21.21 6.36
C THR A 43 4.75 22.21 6.20
N PRO A 44 5.04 23.52 6.02
CA PRO A 44 3.98 24.52 5.79
C PRO A 44 3.09 24.23 4.58
N GLY A 45 3.57 23.44 3.61
CA GLY A 45 2.84 23.04 2.41
C GLY A 45 2.23 21.63 2.45
N GLY A 46 2.39 20.88 3.55
CA GLY A 46 1.88 19.51 3.65
C GLY A 46 2.70 18.61 4.57
N ALA A 47 2.97 17.39 4.12
CA ALA A 47 3.76 16.42 4.86
C ALA A 47 4.72 15.68 3.92
N ALA A 48 5.91 15.38 4.42
CA ALA A 48 6.91 14.57 3.76
C ALA A 48 7.17 13.30 4.58
N LEU A 49 7.47 12.20 3.90
CA LEU A 49 7.89 10.96 4.54
C LEU A 49 9.41 10.97 4.71
N GLY A 50 9.89 10.43 5.83
CA GLY A 50 11.31 10.09 5.98
C GLY A 50 11.78 9.11 4.91
N SER A 51 13.08 9.08 4.63
CA SER A 51 13.69 8.29 3.55
C SER A 51 13.29 6.81 3.56
N ASP A 52 13.22 6.22 4.75
CA ASP A 52 12.90 4.80 4.92
C ASP A 52 11.44 4.52 4.56
N ALA A 53 10.53 5.37 5.04
CA ALA A 53 9.10 5.28 4.75
C ALA A 53 8.83 5.54 3.26
N SER A 54 9.51 6.51 2.66
CA SER A 54 9.41 6.79 1.22
C SER A 54 9.87 5.59 0.38
N THR A 55 11.00 4.98 0.74
CA THR A 55 11.53 3.80 0.04
C THR A 55 10.57 2.61 0.13
N ALA A 56 9.96 2.40 1.31
CA ALA A 56 8.97 1.34 1.49
C ALA A 56 7.70 1.57 0.65
N VAL A 57 7.23 2.82 0.53
CA VAL A 57 6.09 3.17 -0.33
C VAL A 57 6.40 2.89 -1.79
N GLU A 58 7.57 3.32 -2.28
CA GLU A 58 7.99 3.08 -3.67
C GLU A 58 8.12 1.59 -3.97
N ALA A 59 8.67 0.81 -3.04
CA ALA A 59 8.75 -0.64 -3.18
C ALA A 59 7.35 -1.29 -3.24
N ALA A 60 6.40 -0.83 -2.41
CA ALA A 60 5.03 -1.33 -2.42
C ALA A 60 4.28 -0.92 -3.69
N ALA A 61 4.50 0.29 -4.20
CA ALA A 61 3.92 0.78 -5.45
C ALA A 61 4.47 0.02 -6.68
N GLY A 62 5.76 -0.35 -6.64
CA GLY A 62 6.43 -1.12 -7.69
C GLY A 62 6.12 -2.62 -7.68
N ALA A 63 5.43 -3.14 -6.67
CA ALA A 63 5.11 -4.56 -6.55
C ALA A 63 4.16 -5.01 -7.68
N ALA A 64 4.72 -5.67 -8.70
CA ALA A 64 3.99 -6.11 -9.87
C ALA A 64 2.99 -7.24 -9.54
N PRO A 65 1.80 -7.25 -10.17
CA PRO A 65 0.85 -8.34 -10.01
C PRO A 65 1.41 -9.65 -10.59
N PRO A 66 0.88 -10.82 -10.18
CA PRO A 66 1.31 -12.12 -10.67
C PRO A 66 1.31 -12.19 -12.21
N ARG A 67 2.28 -12.94 -12.79
CA ARG A 67 2.46 -13.03 -14.27
C ARG A 67 1.20 -13.51 -15.03
N ARG A 68 0.33 -14.27 -14.38
CA ARG A 68 -0.97 -14.69 -14.94
C ARG A 68 -1.96 -13.52 -15.05
N LEU A 69 -1.97 -12.64 -14.06
CA LEU A 69 -2.81 -11.44 -14.00
C LEU A 69 -2.34 -10.36 -14.98
N SER A 70 -1.02 -10.16 -15.15
CA SER A 70 -0.51 -9.19 -16.10
C SER A 70 -0.84 -9.53 -17.56
N ARG A 71 -0.94 -10.82 -17.91
CA ARG A 71 -1.42 -11.26 -19.24
C ARG A 71 -2.91 -11.04 -19.44
N TRP A 72 -3.74 -11.26 -18.42
CA TRP A 72 -5.17 -11.00 -18.50
C TRP A 72 -5.45 -9.49 -18.62
N TRP A 73 -4.81 -8.67 -17.79
CA TRP A 73 -4.95 -7.20 -17.80
C TRP A 73 -4.46 -6.53 -19.10
N ARG A 74 -3.35 -7.02 -19.69
CA ARG A 74 -2.93 -6.57 -21.03
C ARG A 74 -3.92 -6.98 -22.11
N ARG A 75 -4.64 -8.09 -21.95
CA ARG A 75 -5.61 -8.59 -22.93
C ARG A 75 -6.94 -7.84 -22.84
N SER A 76 -7.38 -7.46 -21.65
CA SER A 76 -8.63 -6.72 -21.43
C SER A 76 -8.53 -5.21 -21.70
N ARG A 77 -7.33 -4.60 -21.69
CA ARG A 77 -7.11 -3.21 -22.19
C ARG A 77 -7.07 -3.06 -23.71
N VAL A 78 -7.04 -4.17 -24.45
CA VAL A 78 -6.97 -4.18 -25.93
C VAL A 78 -8.31 -4.64 -26.53
N ALA A 79 -9.32 -4.91 -25.70
CA ALA A 79 -10.69 -5.08 -26.16
C ALA A 79 -11.31 -3.69 -26.42
N PRO A 80 -11.97 -3.48 -27.58
CA PRO A 80 -12.53 -2.20 -28.00
C PRO A 80 -13.69 -1.73 -27.12
#